data_AF-A0A8S3XR67-F1
#
_entry.id   AF-A0A8S3XR67-F1
#
_cell.length_a   1.000
_cell.length_b   1.000
_cell.length_c   1.000
_cell.angle_alpha   90.00
_cell.angle_beta   90.00
_cell.angle_gamma   90.00
#
_symmetry.space_group_name_H-M   'P 1'
#
loop_
_entity.id
_entity.type
_entity.pdbx_description
1 polymer ?
#
loop_
_entity_poly.entity_id
_entity_poly.type
_entity_poly.pdbx_seq_one_letter_code
_entity_poly.pdbx_strand_id
1 'polypeptide(L)'
;LDEEKIHLSKAAVIQTTELPKQVPSDQARYHLFIFKHTHEGDYLDSVVFIYSMPGYSCSIKERMLYSSCIGTFLEIIEKMGVVIAKRLEIDDGKELTEEFLYDEIHPKRNLHRPAFAKPKGPPNRGAKRITKSQTTQ
;
A
#
# COMPACT_ATOMS: atom_id res chain seq x y z
N LEU A 1 10.23 22.11 -7.54
CA LEU A 1 8.99 21.61 -8.18
C LEU A 1 8.67 22.33 -9.48
N ASP A 2 9.28 23.49 -9.76
CA ASP A 2 8.87 24.32 -10.90
C ASP A 2 9.39 23.85 -12.26
N GLU A 3 10.35 22.93 -12.27
CA GLU A 3 10.83 22.29 -13.50
C GLU A 3 9.99 21.10 -13.95
N GLU A 4 9.01 20.64 -13.15
CA GLU A 4 8.13 19.50 -13.46
C GLU A 4 8.88 18.21 -13.86
N LYS A 5 10.01 17.96 -13.21
CA LYS A 5 10.86 16.78 -13.44
C LYS A 5 11.00 15.93 -12.18
N ILE A 6 11.12 14.63 -12.39
CA ILE A 6 11.49 13.66 -11.35
C ILE A 6 13.00 13.51 -11.36
N HIS A 7 13.64 13.83 -10.24
CA HIS A 7 15.10 13.73 -10.07
C HIS A 7 15.47 12.62 -9.08
N LEU A 8 16.63 12.01 -9.30
CA LEU A 8 17.23 11.10 -8.33
C LEU A 8 17.68 11.90 -7.10
N SER A 9 17.11 11.60 -5.93
CA SER A 9 17.51 12.23 -4.66
C SER A 9 18.65 11.50 -3.97
N LYS A 10 18.64 10.16 -3.95
CA LYS A 10 19.63 9.33 -3.27
C LYS A 10 19.66 7.93 -3.88
N ALA A 11 20.85 7.35 -3.99
CA ALA A 11 21.05 5.94 -4.29
C ALA A 11 22.15 5.39 -3.36
N ALA A 12 21.81 4.37 -2.58
CA ALA A 12 22.73 3.76 -1.62
C ALA A 12 22.31 2.31 -1.33
N VAL A 13 23.25 1.50 -0.84
CA VAL A 13 22.94 0.18 -0.29
C VAL A 13 22.40 0.39 1.12
N ILE A 14 21.11 0.14 1.32
CA ILE A 14 20.39 0.37 2.57
C ILE A 14 19.84 -0.97 3.06
N GLN A 15 20.08 -1.28 4.33
CA GLN A 15 19.47 -2.45 4.97
C GLN A 15 18.04 -2.14 5.42
N THR A 16 17.20 -3.17 5.59
CA THR A 16 15.80 -3.00 6.04
C THR A 16 15.70 -2.22 7.35
N THR A 17 16.64 -2.41 8.28
CA THR A 17 16.70 -1.70 9.57
C THR A 17 17.00 -0.20 9.44
N GLU A 18 17.62 0.21 8.33
CA GLU A 18 17.99 1.60 8.06
C GLU A 18 16.98 2.32 7.17
N LEU A 19 16.08 1.57 6.52
CA LEU A 19 15.06 2.11 5.61
C LEU A 19 14.16 3.17 6.27
N PRO A 20 13.65 3.00 7.50
CA PRO A 20 12.87 4.04 8.17
C PRO A 20 13.57 5.40 8.25
N LYS A 21 14.90 5.40 8.42
CA LYS A 21 15.71 6.62 8.52
C LYS A 21 15.90 7.35 7.19
N GLN A 22 15.55 6.71 6.08
CA GLN A 22 15.66 7.29 4.73
C GLN A 22 14.41 8.04 4.31
N VAL A 23 13.31 7.89 5.05
CA VAL A 23 12.05 8.55 4.75
C VAL A 23 12.04 9.95 5.40
N PRO A 24 12.00 11.03 4.60
CA PRO A 24 11.92 12.38 5.15
C PRO A 24 10.57 12.65 5.81
N SER A 25 10.56 13.45 6.87
CA SER A 25 9.34 13.87 7.58
C SER A 25 8.78 15.21 7.08
N ASP A 26 9.49 15.91 6.20
CA ASP A 26 9.17 17.26 5.72
C ASP A 26 8.73 17.30 4.25
N GLN A 27 9.04 16.26 3.48
CA GLN A 27 8.83 16.24 2.02
C GLN A 27 8.34 14.89 1.53
N ALA A 28 7.57 14.92 0.44
CA ALA A 28 7.09 13.72 -0.22
C ALA A 28 8.20 13.05 -1.03
N ARG A 29 8.25 11.72 -1.04
CA ARG A 29 9.27 10.97 -1.78
C ARG A 29 8.73 9.66 -2.34
N TYR A 30 9.34 9.25 -3.44
CA TYR A 30 9.27 7.89 -3.95
C TYR A 30 10.53 7.14 -3.56
N HIS A 31 10.38 5.88 -3.19
CA HIS A 31 11.48 4.97 -2.90
C HIS A 31 11.29 3.67 -3.67
N LEU A 32 12.38 3.15 -4.21
CA LEU A 32 12.46 1.79 -4.73
C LEU A 32 13.39 1.03 -3.82
N PHE A 33 12.87 -0.03 -3.19
CA PHE A 33 13.60 -0.80 -2.21
C PHE A 33 13.56 -2.29 -2.55
N ILE A 34 14.70 -2.96 -2.44
CA ILE A 34 14.79 -4.41 -2.64
C ILE A 34 14.67 -5.06 -1.26
N PHE A 35 13.49 -5.62 -0.97
CA PHE A 35 13.23 -6.32 0.27
C PHE A 35 13.68 -7.79 0.14
N LYS A 36 14.79 -8.06 0.81
CA LYS A 36 15.43 -9.38 0.91
C LYS A 36 14.84 -10.15 2.07
N HIS A 37 14.17 -11.26 1.81
CA HIS A 37 13.48 -12.02 2.84
C HIS A 37 13.30 -13.50 2.46
N THR A 38 12.93 -14.32 3.43
CA THR A 38 12.61 -15.74 3.21
C THR A 38 11.11 -15.95 3.39
N HIS A 39 10.46 -16.56 2.40
CA HIS A 39 9.04 -16.92 2.47
C HIS A 39 8.87 -18.40 2.13
N GLU A 40 8.21 -19.16 3.00
CA GLU A 40 7.96 -20.61 2.80
C GLU A 40 9.20 -21.47 2.52
N GLY A 41 10.38 -21.02 2.97
CA GLY A 41 11.66 -21.70 2.79
C GLY A 41 12.48 -21.22 1.59
N ASP A 42 11.89 -20.42 0.70
CA ASP A 42 12.57 -19.82 -0.44
C ASP A 42 13.07 -18.42 -0.11
N TYR A 43 14.29 -18.12 -0.56
CA TYR A 43 14.88 -16.79 -0.44
C TYR A 43 14.49 -15.93 -1.64
N LEU A 44 13.89 -14.76 -1.37
CA LEU A 44 13.30 -13.87 -2.36
C LEU A 44 13.85 -12.45 -2.22
N ASP A 45 14.17 -11.85 -3.37
CA ASP A 45 14.48 -10.43 -3.51
C ASP A 45 13.27 -9.75 -4.16
N SER A 46 12.40 -9.12 -3.36
CA SER A 46 11.19 -8.47 -3.85
C SER A 46 11.35 -6.96 -3.94
N VAL A 47 11.13 -6.39 -5.12
CA VAL A 47 11.16 -4.92 -5.30
C VAL A 47 9.84 -4.33 -4.80
N VAL A 48 9.95 -3.43 -3.84
CA VAL A 48 8.83 -2.68 -3.26
C VAL A 48 8.96 -1.22 -3.66
N PHE A 49 7.87 -0.69 -4.21
CA PHE A 49 7.72 0.75 -4.42
C PHE A 49 7.04 1.36 -3.20
N ILE A 50 7.60 2.44 -2.68
CA ILE A 50 7.07 3.14 -1.50
C ILE A 50 6.87 4.60 -1.86
N TYR A 51 5.66 5.09 -1.67
CA TYR A 51 5.32 6.49 -1.72
C TYR A 51 5.13 7.00 -0.29
N SER A 52 6.07 7.82 0.18
CA SER A 52 5.99 8.43 1.51
C SER A 52 5.47 9.86 1.42
N MET A 53 4.42 10.16 2.18
CA MET A 53 3.78 11.48 2.22
C MET A 53 3.56 11.95 3.67
N PRO A 54 4.38 12.86 4.21
CA PRO A 54 4.25 13.31 5.60
C PRO A 54 3.07 14.26 5.86
N GLY A 55 2.01 14.18 5.05
CA GLY A 55 0.75 14.89 5.22
C GLY A 55 0.84 16.40 5.00
N TYR A 56 0.49 17.18 6.04
CA TYR A 56 0.36 18.64 5.96
C TYR A 56 1.68 19.40 6.03
N SER A 57 2.82 18.73 6.26
CA SER A 57 4.15 19.35 6.13
C SER A 57 4.47 19.71 4.67
N CYS A 58 3.89 18.99 3.71
CA CYS A 58 4.01 19.28 2.28
C CYS A 58 2.98 20.32 1.80
N SER A 59 3.33 21.07 0.76
CA SER A 59 2.37 21.97 0.10
C SER A 59 1.29 21.18 -0.65
N ILE A 60 0.11 21.77 -0.89
CA ILE A 60 -0.94 21.13 -1.71
C ILE A 60 -0.42 20.78 -3.11
N LYS A 61 0.37 21.70 -3.73
CA LYS A 61 0.99 21.49 -5.05
C LYS A 61 1.87 20.25 -5.05
N GLU A 62 2.73 20.10 -4.04
CA GLU A 62 3.60 18.94 -3.90
C GLU A 62 2.79 17.65 -3.72
N ARG A 63 1.80 17.64 -2.82
CA ARG A 63 0.96 16.46 -2.61
C ARG A 63 0.26 15.99 -3.88
N MET A 64 -0.34 16.93 -4.61
CA MET A 64 -1.04 16.63 -5.85
C MET A 64 -0.09 16.12 -6.93
N LEU A 65 1.10 16.72 -7.06
CA LEU A 65 2.06 16.31 -8.09
C LEU A 65 2.62 14.90 -7.82
N TYR A 66 3.03 14.61 -6.58
CA TYR A 66 3.49 13.27 -6.21
C TYR A 66 2.37 12.22 -6.30
N SER A 67 1.13 12.55 -5.98
CA SER A 67 0.04 11.58 -6.17
C SER A 67 -0.29 11.36 -7.65
N SER A 68 -0.24 12.41 -8.48
CA SER A 68 -0.62 12.31 -9.90
C SER A 68 0.45 11.62 -10.76
N CYS A 69 1.73 11.83 -10.46
CA CYS A 69 2.84 11.30 -11.24
C CYS A 69 3.22 9.85 -10.90
N ILE A 70 2.61 9.24 -9.89
CA ILE A 70 2.93 7.87 -9.46
C ILE A 70 2.71 6.86 -10.59
N GLY A 71 1.58 6.92 -11.30
CA GLY A 71 1.24 5.95 -12.34
C GLY A 71 2.23 5.97 -13.50
N THR A 72 2.52 7.17 -14.02
CA THR A 72 3.48 7.33 -15.12
C THR A 72 4.90 6.95 -14.72
N PHE A 73 5.31 7.25 -13.48
CA PHE A 73 6.60 6.82 -12.95
C PHE A 73 6.73 5.30 -12.92
N LEU A 74 5.71 4.61 -12.41
CA LEU A 74 5.69 3.14 -12.32
C LEU A 74 5.67 2.47 -13.70
N GLU A 75 4.88 2.98 -14.64
CA GLU A 75 4.85 2.46 -16.01
C GLU A 75 6.23 2.53 -16.69
N ILE A 76 6.99 3.60 -16.47
CA ILE A 76 8.34 3.76 -17.03
C ILE A 76 9.29 2.71 -16.42
N ILE A 77 9.23 2.50 -15.11
CA ILE A 77 10.05 1.52 -14.39
C ILE A 77 9.74 0.09 -14.85
N GLU A 78 8.46 -0.25 -14.99
CA GLU A 78 8.03 -1.56 -15.48
C GLU A 78 8.49 -1.79 -16.94
N LYS A 79 8.45 -0.75 -17.80
CA LYS A 79 9.01 -0.80 -19.17
C LYS A 79 10.52 -1.01 -19.20
N MET A 80 11.24 -0.60 -18.15
CA MET A 80 12.68 -0.87 -17.99
C MET A 80 12.96 -2.29 -17.49
N GLY A 81 11.93 -3.11 -17.24
CA GLY A 81 12.04 -4.51 -16.82
C GLY A 81 12.07 -4.74 -15.31
N VAL A 82 11.83 -3.69 -14.51
CA VAL A 82 11.75 -3.84 -13.05
C VAL A 82 10.34 -4.28 -12.67
N VAL A 83 10.24 -5.48 -12.08
CA VAL A 83 8.97 -6.03 -11.59
C VAL A 83 8.74 -5.59 -10.15
N ILE A 84 7.70 -4.79 -9.94
CA ILE A 84 7.33 -4.30 -8.61
C ILE A 84 6.39 -5.32 -7.97
N ALA A 85 6.84 -5.94 -6.87
CA ALA A 85 6.06 -6.92 -6.12
C ALA A 85 4.90 -6.27 -5.35
N LYS A 86 5.14 -5.09 -4.77
CA LYS A 86 4.14 -4.36 -3.98
C LYS A 86 4.34 -2.85 -4.08
N ARG A 87 3.21 -2.13 -4.11
CA ARG A 87 3.13 -0.66 -4.07
C ARG A 87 2.58 -0.28 -2.69
N LEU A 88 3.32 0.54 -1.95
CA LEU A 88 2.99 0.97 -0.59
C LEU A 88 2.85 2.48 -0.54
N GLU A 89 1.90 2.95 0.25
CA GLU A 89 1.73 4.36 0.60
C GLU A 89 1.81 4.46 2.12
N ILE A 90 2.68 5.35 2.61
CA ILE A 90 2.94 5.53 4.06
C ILE A 90 3.00 7.01 4.40
N ASP A 91 2.71 7.32 5.67
CA ASP A 91 2.81 8.68 6.19
C ASP A 91 4.13 8.89 6.97
N ASP A 92 4.55 7.90 7.77
CA ASP A 92 5.79 7.94 8.57
C ASP A 92 6.72 6.75 8.21
N GLY A 93 8.03 7.02 8.10
CA GLY A 93 9.04 6.00 7.89
C GLY A 93 9.09 4.93 8.97
N LYS A 94 8.62 5.22 10.19
CA LYS A 94 8.52 4.24 11.29
C LYS A 94 7.63 3.05 10.96
N GLU A 95 6.71 3.18 10.01
CA GLU A 95 5.85 2.09 9.56
C GLU A 95 6.62 1.00 8.80
N LEU A 96 7.78 1.36 8.20
CA LEU A 96 8.61 0.47 7.38
C LEU A 96 9.46 -0.50 8.22
N THR A 97 8.77 -1.33 8.99
CA THR A 97 9.36 -2.47 9.69
C THR A 97 9.46 -3.68 8.77
N GLU A 98 10.37 -4.60 9.08
CA GLU A 98 10.50 -5.87 8.36
C GLU A 98 9.19 -6.69 8.40
N GLU A 99 8.53 -6.71 9.56
CA GLU A 99 7.23 -7.36 9.76
C GLU A 99 6.14 -6.75 8.87
N PHE A 100 6.08 -5.42 8.80
CA PHE A 100 5.12 -4.71 7.96
C PHE A 100 5.33 -5.01 6.47
N LEU A 101 6.57 -4.92 5.99
CA LEU A 101 6.90 -5.24 4.60
C LEU A 101 6.57 -6.70 4.27
N TYR A 102 6.86 -7.62 5.18
CA TYR A 102 6.56 -9.03 5.00
C TYR A 102 5.06 -9.28 4.91
N ASP A 103 4.26 -8.74 5.83
CA ASP A 103 2.80 -8.93 5.85
C ASP A 103 2.12 -8.28 4.64
N GLU A 104 2.66 -7.18 4.12
CA GLU A 104 2.15 -6.51 2.93
C GLU A 104 2.44 -7.28 1.63
N ILE A 105 3.61 -7.92 1.53
CA ILE A 105 3.97 -8.74 0.38
C ILE A 105 3.26 -10.10 0.46
N HIS A 106 3.10 -10.66 1.66
CA HIS A 106 2.54 -11.99 1.92
C HIS A 106 1.31 -11.91 2.82
N PRO A 107 0.17 -11.42 2.31
CA PRO A 107 -1.02 -11.19 3.13
C PRO A 107 -1.58 -12.49 3.70
N LYS A 108 -1.78 -12.50 5.02
CA LYS A 108 -2.38 -13.61 5.75
C LYS A 108 -3.84 -13.79 5.31
N ARG A 109 -4.16 -14.98 4.78
CA ARG A 109 -5.54 -15.31 4.36
C ARG A 109 -6.41 -15.56 5.59
N ASN A 110 -7.33 -14.64 5.87
CA ASN A 110 -8.34 -14.82 6.91
C ASN A 110 -9.44 -15.79 6.42
N LEU A 111 -9.24 -17.09 6.65
CA LEU A 111 -10.18 -18.14 6.27
C LEU A 111 -11.51 -18.09 7.04
N HIS A 112 -11.53 -17.49 8.23
CA HIS A 112 -12.71 -17.44 9.09
C HIS A 112 -13.18 -15.99 9.26
N ARG A 113 -14.33 -15.65 8.68
CA ARG A 113 -15.00 -14.36 8.90
C ARG A 113 -16.30 -14.62 9.68
N PRO A 114 -16.26 -14.64 11.02
CA PRO A 114 -17.43 -14.95 11.81
C PRO A 114 -18.46 -13.82 11.58
N ALA A 115 -19.61 -14.18 11.04
CA ALA A 115 -20.70 -13.23 10.87
C ALA A 115 -21.33 -12.97 12.25
N PHE A 116 -21.49 -11.70 12.60
CA PHE A 116 -22.25 -11.33 13.79
C PHE A 116 -23.67 -11.92 13.68
N ALA A 117 -24.12 -12.56 14.76
CA ALA A 117 -25.46 -13.14 14.80
C ALA A 117 -26.50 -12.04 14.62
N LYS A 118 -27.44 -12.21 13.68
CA LYS A 118 -28.54 -11.26 13.53
C LYS A 118 -29.32 -11.15 14.85
N PRO A 119 -29.70 -9.94 15.29
CA PRO A 119 -30.48 -9.78 16.51
C PRO A 119 -31.78 -10.58 16.43
N LYS A 120 -32.29 -11.00 17.59
CA LYS A 120 -33.56 -11.72 17.66
C LYS A 120 -34.66 -10.86 17.02
N GLY A 121 -35.44 -11.48 16.15
CA GLY A 121 -36.57 -10.81 15.50
C GLY A 121 -37.70 -10.47 16.48
N PRO A 122 -38.68 -9.65 16.07
CA PRO A 122 -39.82 -9.30 16.91
C PRO A 122 -40.57 -10.52 17.44
N PRO A 123 -41.09 -10.48 18.69
CA PRO A 123 -41.97 -11.52 19.21
C PRO A 123 -43.25 -11.61 18.34
N ASN A 124 -43.81 -12.81 18.18
CA ASN A 124 -45.03 -13.11 17.40
C ASN A 124 -44.93 -12.89 15.87
N ARG A 125 -43.74 -13.07 15.27
CA ARG A 125 -43.61 -13.09 13.81
C ARG A 125 -44.22 -14.37 13.21
N GLY A 126 -45.15 -14.23 12.27
CA GLY A 126 -45.64 -15.36 11.46
C GLY A 126 -44.55 -15.95 10.57
N ALA A 127 -44.81 -17.13 9.98
CA ALA A 127 -43.87 -17.80 9.07
C ALA A 127 -43.39 -16.88 7.94
N LYS A 128 -42.09 -16.95 7.59
CA LYS A 128 -41.52 -16.19 6.47
C LYS A 128 -42.28 -16.52 5.19
N ARG A 129 -42.86 -15.49 4.56
CA ARG A 129 -43.52 -15.63 3.25
C ARG A 129 -42.51 -15.31 2.15
N ILE A 130 -42.47 -16.11 1.10
CA ILE A 130 -41.71 -15.81 -0.12
C ILE A 130 -42.44 -14.67 -0.83
N THR A 131 -41.88 -13.47 -0.81
CA THR A 131 -42.34 -12.36 -1.65
C THR A 131 -41.61 -12.42 -2.98
N LYS A 132 -42.32 -12.45 -4.11
CA LYS A 132 -41.69 -12.33 -5.44
C LYS A 132 -40.88 -11.03 -5.45
N SER A 133 -39.59 -11.10 -5.78
CA SER A 133 -38.79 -9.92 -6.08
C SER A 133 -39.44 -9.21 -7.27
N GLN A 134 -39.86 -7.95 -7.10
CA GLN A 134 -40.28 -7.14 -8.23
C GLN A 134 -39.04 -6.96 -9.14
N THR A 135 -39.14 -7.45 -10.37
CA THR A 135 -38.17 -7.12 -11.42
C THR A 135 -38.29 -5.61 -11.66
N THR A 136 -37.30 -4.85 -11.22
CA THR A 136 -37.19 -3.43 -11.58
C THR A 136 -36.92 -3.38 -13.09
N GLN A 137 -37.89 -2.87 -13.87
CA GLN A 137 -37.67 -2.45 -15.26
C GLN A 137 -36.94 -1.11 -15.26
#